data_AF-A0A0G4IT39-F1
#
_entry.id   AF-A0A0G4IT39-F1
#
_cell.length_a   1.000
_cell.length_b   1.000
_cell.length_c   1.000
_cell.angle_alpha   90.00
_cell.angle_beta   90.00
_cell.angle_gamma   90.00
#
_symmetry.space_group_name_H-M   'P 1'
#
loop_
_entity.id
_entity.type
_entity.pdbx_description
1 polymer ?
#
loop_
_entity_poly.entity_id
_entity_poly.type
_entity_poly.pdbx_seq_one_letter_code
_entity_poly.pdbx_strand_id
1 'polypeptide(L)'
;MAVLTPAAVVLSPSALNLPVDFALSLVMPAHSALAVKCIIEDYVPRPVQGISKAIWYAACGLTSLGLLKLTVSGPGVTESVKELWREK
;
A
#
# COMPACT_ATOMS: atom_id res chain seq x y z
N MET A 1 1.80 -9.93 -1.52
CA MET A 1 1.37 -9.69 -0.12
C MET A 1 1.68 -10.88 0.77
N ALA A 2 1.27 -12.11 0.42
CA ALA A 2 1.43 -13.31 1.26
C ALA A 2 2.83 -13.56 1.86
N VAL A 3 3.92 -13.26 1.14
CA VAL A 3 5.30 -13.40 1.66
C VAL A 3 5.84 -12.08 2.24
N LEU A 4 5.42 -10.93 1.69
CA LEU A 4 5.88 -9.62 2.15
C LEU A 4 5.42 -9.32 3.57
N THR A 5 4.19 -9.71 3.93
CA THR A 5 3.63 -9.47 5.26
C THR A 5 4.40 -10.19 6.37
N PRO A 6 4.63 -11.51 6.33
CA PRO A 6 5.45 -12.17 7.35
C PRO A 6 6.90 -11.70 7.34
N ALA A 7 7.48 -11.42 6.17
CA ALA A 7 8.82 -10.85 6.07
C ALA A 7 8.93 -9.49 6.79
N ALA A 8 7.92 -8.62 6.62
CA ALA A 8 7.86 -7.32 7.30
C ALA A 8 7.84 -7.48 8.82
N VAL A 9 7.03 -8.41 9.35
CA VAL A 9 6.95 -8.66 10.80
C VAL A 9 8.30 -9.10 11.37
N VAL A 10 9.00 -9.99 10.67
CA VAL A 10 10.26 -10.61 11.12
C VAL A 10 11.45 -9.67 10.96
N LEU A 11 11.54 -8.92 9.86
CA LEU A 11 12.72 -8.15 9.51
C LEU A 11 12.77 -6.76 10.16
N SER A 12 11.63 -6.16 10.53
CA SER A 12 11.63 -4.86 11.21
C SER A 12 11.76 -5.01 12.73
N PRO A 13 12.51 -4.14 13.44
CA PRO A 13 13.33 -3.04 12.93
C PRO A 13 14.70 -3.54 12.43
N SER A 14 14.99 -3.39 11.14
CA SER A 14 16.32 -3.64 10.57
C SER A 14 16.47 -2.94 9.22
N ALA A 15 17.70 -2.60 8.83
CA ALA A 15 18.02 -2.15 7.49
C ALA A 15 17.67 -3.19 6.40
N LEU A 16 17.63 -4.49 6.77
CA LEU A 16 17.17 -5.56 5.87
C LEU A 16 15.68 -5.46 5.52
N ASN A 17 14.89 -4.69 6.27
CA ASN A 17 13.48 -4.45 5.97
C ASN A 17 13.26 -3.40 4.87
N LEU A 18 14.28 -2.61 4.53
CA LEU A 18 14.14 -1.51 3.55
C LEU A 18 13.58 -1.96 2.18
N PRO A 19 14.05 -3.07 1.57
CA PRO A 19 13.46 -3.57 0.32
C PRO A 19 12.00 -4.02 0.50
N VAL A 20 11.64 -4.52 1.68
CA VAL A 20 10.26 -4.93 2.00
C VAL A 20 9.35 -3.70 2.10
N ASP A 21 9.82 -2.61 2.72
CA ASP A 21 9.07 -1.36 2.81
C ASP A 21 8.86 -0.71 1.42
N PHE A 22 9.88 -0.71 0.55
CA PHE A 22 9.73 -0.29 -0.84
C PHE A 22 8.71 -1.15 -1.60
N ALA A 23 8.80 -2.48 -1.45
CA ALA A 23 7.86 -3.39 -2.09
C ALA A 23 6.43 -3.17 -1.59
N LEU A 24 6.21 -3.05 -0.28
CA LEU A 24 4.89 -2.79 0.31
C LEU A 24 4.31 -1.44 -0.13
N SER A 25 5.16 -0.40 -0.23
CA SER A 25 4.75 0.93 -0.68
C SER A 25 4.13 0.94 -2.08
N LEU A 26 4.52 -0.01 -2.95
CA LEU A 26 4.02 -0.13 -4.32
C LEU A 26 2.99 -1.25 -4.49
N VAL A 27 3.24 -2.40 -3.89
CA VAL A 27 2.41 -3.60 -4.07
C VAL A 27 1.06 -3.45 -3.36
N MET A 28 1.00 -2.78 -2.20
CA MET A 28 -0.29 -2.58 -1.53
C MET A 28 -1.26 -1.73 -2.36
N PRO A 29 -0.88 -0.53 -2.85
CA PRO A 29 -1.81 0.25 -3.68
C PRO A 29 -2.07 -0.41 -5.04
N ALA A 30 -1.08 -1.10 -5.63
CA ALA A 30 -1.28 -1.83 -6.89
C ALA A 30 -2.29 -2.99 -6.73
N HIS A 31 -2.24 -3.73 -5.62
CA HIS A 31 -3.24 -4.76 -5.32
C HIS A 31 -4.64 -4.15 -5.19
N SER A 32 -4.76 -3.03 -4.48
CA SER A 32 -6.01 -2.27 -4.35
C SER A 32 -6.55 -1.80 -5.70
N ALA A 33 -5.68 -1.26 -6.56
CA ALA A 33 -6.05 -0.79 -7.90
C ALA A 33 -6.74 -1.87 -8.74
N LEU A 34 -6.24 -3.11 -8.67
CA LEU A 34 -6.82 -4.25 -9.40
C LEU A 34 -8.06 -4.80 -8.71
N ALA A 35 -8.05 -4.95 -7.39
CA ALA A 35 -9.17 -5.52 -6.65
C ALA A 35 -10.42 -4.62 -6.71
N VAL A 36 -10.25 -3.31 -6.49
CA VAL A 36 -11.37 -2.38 -6.47
C VAL A 36 -11.91 -2.10 -7.87
N LYS A 37 -11.13 -2.33 -8.94
CA LYS A 37 -11.67 -2.35 -10.30
C LYS A 37 -12.85 -3.33 -10.42
N CYS A 38 -12.73 -4.54 -9.85
CA CYS A 38 -13.81 -5.53 -9.85
C CYS A 38 -15.03 -5.03 -9.07
N ILE A 39 -14.81 -4.43 -7.89
CA ILE A 39 -15.88 -3.83 -7.09
C ILE A 39 -16.62 -2.73 -7.88
N ILE A 40 -15.89 -1.89 -8.60
CA ILE A 40 -16.49 -0.86 -9.45
C ILE A 40 -17.32 -1.50 -10.58
N GLU A 41 -16.82 -2.58 -11.18
CA GLU A 41 -17.54 -3.28 -12.25
C GLU A 41 -18.85 -3.93 -11.76
N ASP A 42 -18.88 -4.37 -10.50
CA ASP A 42 -20.02 -5.02 -9.87
C ASP A 42 -21.09 -4.02 -9.39
N TYR A 43 -20.69 -2.90 -8.78
CA TYR A 43 -21.62 -2.04 -8.02
C TYR A 43 -21.84 -0.64 -8.59
N VAL A 44 -20.98 -0.16 -9.49
CA VAL A 44 -21.08 1.21 -10.02
C VAL A 44 -21.87 1.23 -11.34
N PRO A 45 -22.82 2.16 -11.56
CA PRO A 45 -23.55 2.26 -12.82
C PRO A 45 -22.64 2.44 -14.03
N ARG A 46 -22.93 1.72 -15.13
CA ARG A 46 -22.12 1.68 -16.36
C ARG A 46 -21.64 3.06 -16.86
N PRO A 47 -22.46 4.12 -16.89
CA PRO A 47 -22.03 5.43 -17.41
C PRO A 47 -20.86 6.06 -16.64
N VAL A 48 -20.71 5.75 -15.35
CA VAL A 48 -19.72 6.37 -14.48
C VAL A 48 -18.57 5.43 -14.10
N GLN A 49 -18.61 4.15 -14.49
CA GLN A 49 -17.54 3.19 -14.18
C GLN A 49 -16.15 3.66 -14.66
N GLY A 50 -16.08 4.28 -15.84
CA GLY A 50 -14.81 4.76 -16.41
C GLY A 50 -14.14 5.83 -15.53
N ILE A 51 -14.90 6.85 -15.12
CA ILE A 51 -14.38 7.91 -14.26
C ILE A 51 -14.09 7.40 -12.84
N SER A 52 -14.91 6.50 -12.30
CA SER A 52 -14.67 5.88 -10.99
C SER A 52 -13.36 5.10 -10.96
N LYS A 53 -13.06 4.30 -12.00
CA LYS A 53 -11.77 3.58 -12.11
C LYS A 53 -10.60 4.55 -12.20
N ALA A 54 -10.72 5.60 -13.01
CA ALA A 54 -9.67 6.60 -13.17
C ALA A 54 -9.34 7.32 -11.85
N ILE A 55 -10.38 7.73 -11.10
CA ILE A 55 -10.22 8.33 -9.77
C ILE A 55 -9.53 7.36 -8.82
N TRP A 56 -9.93 6.09 -8.82
CA TRP A 56 -9.31 5.09 -7.94
C TRP A 56 -7.84 4.84 -8.28
N TYR A 57 -7.49 4.76 -9.57
CA TYR A 57 -6.11 4.63 -10.00
C TYR A 57 -5.26 5.86 -9.61
N ALA A 58 -5.81 7.07 -9.75
CA ALA A 58 -5.14 8.29 -9.31
C ALA A 58 -4.92 8.28 -7.78
N ALA A 59 -5.92 7.87 -7.00
CA ALA A 59 -5.82 7.72 -5.56
C ALA A 59 -4.72 6.71 -5.18
N CYS A 60 -4.70 5.52 -5.80
CA CYS A 60 -3.67 4.51 -5.57
C CYS A 60 -2.27 5.03 -5.93
N GLY A 61 -2.13 5.78 -7.03
CA GLY A 61 -0.87 6.42 -7.41
C GLY A 61 -0.36 7.42 -6.38
N LEU A 62 -1.24 8.30 -5.90
CA LEU A 62 -0.92 9.25 -4.83
C LEU A 62 -0.55 8.54 -3.53
N THR A 63 -1.27 7.48 -3.16
CA THR A 63 -0.94 6.64 -2.00
C THR A 63 0.44 6.02 -2.14
N SER A 64 0.78 5.43 -3.29
CA SER A 64 2.11 4.88 -3.56
C SER A 64 3.20 5.93 -3.35
N LEU A 65 3.02 7.15 -3.88
CA LEU A 65 3.98 8.24 -3.69
C LEU A 65 4.13 8.64 -2.23
N GLY A 66 3.03 8.72 -1.48
CA GLY A 66 3.04 9.01 -0.06
C GLY A 66 3.78 7.94 0.76
N LEU A 67 3.52 6.66 0.48
CA LEU A 67 4.19 5.54 1.14
C LEU A 67 5.68 5.45 0.78
N LEU A 68 6.04 5.74 -0.47
CA LEU A 68 7.44 5.86 -0.88
C LEU A 68 8.15 7.00 -0.14
N LYS A 69 7.50 8.17 -0.02
CA LYS A 69 8.04 9.28 0.78
C LYS A 69 8.23 8.87 2.23
N LEU A 70 7.29 8.13 2.81
CA LEU A 70 7.40 7.61 4.18
C LEU A 70 8.58 6.62 4.33
N THR A 71 8.83 5.81 3.30
CA THR A 71 9.94 4.85 3.25
C THR A 71 11.30 5.53 3.07
N VAL A 72 11.38 6.60 2.28
CA VAL A 72 12.64 7.31 2.01
C VAL A 72 13.00 8.30 3.12
N SER A 73 12.01 9.04 3.63
CA SER A 73 12.23 10.19 4.53
C SER A 73 11.70 9.96 5.94
N GLY A 74 11.25 8.76 6.25
CA GLY A 74 10.64 8.41 7.53
C GLY A 74 11.01 7.00 7.98
N PRO A 75 10.28 6.45 8.97
CA PRO A 75 10.59 5.13 9.53
C PRO A 75 10.22 3.95 8.61
N GLY A 76 9.57 4.19 7.46
CA GLY A 76 9.05 3.14 6.59
C GLY A 76 7.71 2.57 7.05
N VAL A 77 7.03 1.87 6.14
CA VAL A 77 5.65 1.40 6.32
C VAL A 77 5.55 0.43 7.50
N THR A 78 6.51 -0.49 7.59
CA THR A 78 6.48 -1.56 8.60
C THR A 78 6.75 -1.03 10.00
N GLU A 79 7.82 -0.25 10.20
CA GLU A 79 8.12 0.27 11.53
C GLU A 79 7.06 1.29 11.99
N SER A 80 6.47 2.07 11.08
CA SER A 80 5.33 2.96 11.43
C SER A 80 4.18 2.18 12.09
N VAL A 81 3.90 0.96 11.61
CA VAL A 81 2.84 0.10 12.18
C VAL A 81 3.32 -0.54 13.48
N LYS A 82 4.56 -1.03 13.54
CA LYS A 82 5.08 -1.68 14.76
C LYS A 82 5.26 -0.72 15.91
N GLU A 83 5.67 0.52 15.65
CA GLU A 83 5.78 1.57 16.66
C GLU A 83 4.43 1.85 17.32
N LEU A 84 3.34 1.88 16.54
CA LEU A 84 1.98 2.02 17.05
C LEU A 84 1.57 0.87 18.00
N TRP A 85 2.14 -0.33 17.81
CA TRP A 85 1.85 -1.51 18.62
C TRP A 85 2.78 -1.72 19.82
N ARG A 86 3.85 -0.93 19.97
CA ARG A 86 4.67 -1.00 21.18
C ARG A 86 3.94 -0.30 22.32
N GLU A 87 3.83 -0.96 23.47
CA GLU A 87 3.41 -0.28 24.69
C GLU A 87 4.42 0.82 25.01
N LYS A 88 3.90 1.98 25.45
CA LYS A 88 4.72 3.13 25.83
C LYS A 88 5.39 2.90 27.18
#